data_AF-A0A815KJW1-F1
#
_entry.id   AF-A0A815KJW1-F1
#
_cell.length_a   1.000
_cell.length_b   1.000
_cell.length_c   1.000
_cell.angle_alpha   90.00
_cell.angle_beta   90.00
_cell.angle_gamma   90.00
#
_symmetry.space_group_name_H-M   'P 1'
#
loop_
_entity.id
_entity.type
_entity.pdbx_description
1 polymer ?
#
loop_
_entity_poly.entity_id
_entity_poly.type
_entity_poly.pdbx_seq_one_letter_code
_entity_poly.pdbx_strand_id
1 'polypeptide(L)'
;MKYDCHGQSNCKNGAKCLQDSANCPTTYMCVCSPCFYGTRCEISTNGFSPSLDAILGYHIKPHANIHRQTIVIKMSIVLSIIVIPIGLISGILSLITFRNKEPCKTGCGYYLIGTSITSLSTIIIFTCKFSILLSAQILSLTNQSFLQFQCSSIDFLLRISLYMDQWLNSCVAMERAITIIKGVNFNKVKSLKVAKLMIPILFILTSCSLIHDPYHRRLIDEIYNDEKRIWCIVDSTANVQKYDYAVNSFHFCVSFIINLFSAITIIIKSARLRTAF
;
A
#
# COMPACT_ATOMS: atom_id res chain seq x y z
N MET A 1 -26.89 -5.82 -31.17
CA MET A 1 -25.69 -5.98 -32.02
C MET A 1 -24.47 -5.52 -31.24
N LYS A 2 -23.34 -6.25 -31.29
CA LYS A 2 -22.05 -5.77 -30.76
C LYS A 2 -21.46 -4.86 -31.83
N TYR A 3 -21.35 -3.58 -31.55
CA TYR A 3 -20.54 -2.67 -32.36
C TYR A 3 -19.08 -2.89 -31.91
N ASP A 4 -18.16 -3.13 -32.83
CA ASP A 4 -16.76 -3.47 -32.53
C ASP A 4 -15.78 -2.54 -33.25
N CYS A 5 -16.27 -1.39 -33.72
CA CYS A 5 -15.45 -0.36 -34.35
C CYS A 5 -14.62 -0.91 -35.52
N HIS A 6 -15.21 -1.80 -36.34
CA HIS A 6 -14.55 -2.48 -37.47
C HIS A 6 -13.22 -3.16 -37.09
N GLY A 7 -13.09 -3.60 -35.85
CA GLY A 7 -11.85 -4.20 -35.32
C GLY A 7 -10.74 -3.19 -34.96
N GLN A 8 -10.98 -1.88 -35.10
CA GLN A 8 -10.06 -0.79 -34.74
C GLN A 8 -10.42 -0.13 -33.40
N SER A 9 -10.88 -0.93 -32.43
CA SER A 9 -11.22 -0.43 -31.09
C SER A 9 -9.99 0.14 -30.37
N ASN A 10 -10.04 1.43 -30.06
CA ASN A 10 -9.08 2.09 -29.16
C ASN A 10 -9.36 1.84 -27.67
N CYS A 11 -10.44 1.11 -27.34
CA CYS A 11 -10.80 0.76 -25.98
C CYS A 11 -9.88 -0.34 -25.44
N LYS A 12 -9.38 -0.17 -24.21
CA LYS A 12 -8.49 -1.11 -23.53
C LYS A 12 -9.26 -2.06 -22.61
N ASN A 13 -8.57 -3.08 -22.10
CA ASN A 13 -9.07 -3.96 -21.04
C ASN A 13 -10.41 -4.68 -21.33
N GLY A 14 -10.65 -5.05 -22.59
CA GLY A 14 -11.85 -5.79 -22.99
C GLY A 14 -13.15 -4.96 -22.94
N ALA A 15 -13.04 -3.64 -22.91
CA ALA A 15 -14.18 -2.74 -22.96
C ALA A 15 -14.94 -2.85 -24.29
N LYS A 16 -16.26 -2.63 -24.24
CA LYS A 16 -17.11 -2.65 -25.44
C LYS A 16 -17.03 -1.29 -26.12
N CYS A 17 -16.71 -1.27 -27.41
CA CYS A 17 -16.73 -0.06 -28.22
C CYS A 17 -18.16 0.20 -28.69
N LEU A 18 -18.70 1.40 -28.46
CA LEU A 18 -19.94 1.86 -29.07
C LEU A 18 -19.58 2.94 -30.08
N GLN A 19 -20.23 2.92 -31.25
CA GLN A 19 -20.03 3.90 -32.31
C GLN A 19 -21.37 4.47 -32.74
N ASP A 20 -21.38 5.73 -33.19
CA ASP A 20 -22.60 6.44 -33.56
C ASP A 20 -23.22 5.93 -34.88
N SER A 21 -22.40 5.49 -35.84
CA SER A 21 -22.90 4.89 -37.10
C SER A 21 -22.01 3.75 -37.61
N ALA A 22 -22.59 2.87 -38.43
CA ALA A 22 -21.88 1.74 -39.03
C ALA A 22 -21.00 2.12 -40.24
N ASN A 23 -21.43 3.14 -41.01
CA ASN A 23 -20.80 3.47 -42.30
C ASN A 23 -19.84 4.67 -42.26
N CYS A 24 -19.85 5.50 -41.21
CA CYS A 24 -18.90 6.60 -41.04
C CYS A 24 -18.92 7.10 -39.58
N PRO A 25 -18.27 6.39 -38.64
CA PRO A 25 -18.29 6.78 -37.23
C PRO A 25 -17.41 8.02 -37.01
N THR A 26 -18.02 9.12 -36.61
CA THR A 26 -17.33 10.36 -36.20
C THR A 26 -17.02 10.38 -34.70
N THR A 27 -17.78 9.62 -33.92
CA THR A 27 -17.62 9.52 -32.46
C THR A 27 -17.69 8.05 -32.01
N TYR A 28 -16.89 7.72 -31.00
CA TYR A 28 -16.86 6.41 -30.36
C TYR A 28 -16.84 6.57 -28.84
N MET A 29 -17.43 5.61 -28.13
CA MET A 29 -17.49 5.58 -26.67
C MET A 29 -17.08 4.19 -26.17
N CYS A 30 -16.21 4.13 -25.17
CA CYS A 30 -15.83 2.88 -24.53
C CYS A 30 -16.72 2.61 -23.32
N VAL A 31 -17.43 1.48 -23.31
CA VAL A 31 -18.15 0.99 -22.14
C VAL A 31 -17.24 0.06 -21.35
N CYS A 32 -16.75 0.57 -20.23
CA CYS A 32 -15.82 -0.15 -19.36
C CYS A 32 -16.52 -1.30 -18.64
N SER A 33 -15.81 -2.42 -18.55
CA SER A 33 -16.16 -3.50 -17.62
C SER A 33 -16.04 -3.01 -16.17
N PRO A 34 -16.71 -3.66 -15.20
CA PRO A 34 -16.60 -3.30 -13.78
C PRO A 34 -15.12 -3.22 -13.35
N CYS A 35 -14.82 -2.23 -12.50
CA CYS A 35 -13.49 -1.91 -11.98
C CYS A 35 -12.51 -1.32 -13.01
N PHE A 36 -12.95 -0.99 -14.22
CA PHE A 36 -12.16 -0.24 -15.19
C PHE A 36 -12.75 1.16 -15.41
N TYR A 37 -11.88 2.17 -15.51
CA TYR A 37 -12.24 3.59 -15.62
C TYR A 37 -11.38 4.32 -16.66
N GLY A 38 -11.77 5.54 -16.99
CA GLY A 38 -11.13 6.38 -18.00
C GLY A 38 -11.85 6.33 -19.36
N THR A 39 -11.62 7.33 -20.20
CA THR A 39 -12.23 7.42 -21.55
C THR A 39 -11.95 6.21 -22.44
N ARG A 40 -10.86 5.47 -22.21
CA ARG A 40 -10.50 4.24 -22.93
C ARG A 40 -10.51 3.01 -22.03
N CYS A 41 -11.04 3.11 -20.82
CA CYS A 41 -11.04 2.04 -19.81
C CYS A 41 -9.62 1.56 -19.42
N GLU A 42 -8.65 2.46 -19.50
CA GLU A 42 -7.23 2.20 -19.28
C GLU A 42 -6.86 2.07 -17.79
N ILE A 43 -7.67 2.63 -16.89
CA ILE A 43 -7.45 2.59 -15.45
C ILE A 43 -8.10 1.32 -14.90
N SER A 44 -7.33 0.51 -14.17
CA SER A 44 -7.83 -0.69 -13.50
C SER A 44 -7.79 -0.51 -11.98
N THR A 45 -8.91 -0.79 -11.32
CA THR A 45 -9.01 -0.95 -9.86
C THR A 45 -9.04 -2.41 -9.43
N ASN A 46 -8.92 -3.35 -10.37
CA ASN A 46 -8.82 -4.80 -10.11
C ASN A 46 -7.44 -5.25 -9.61
N GLY A 47 -6.52 -4.31 -9.33
CA GLY A 47 -5.18 -4.62 -8.83
C GLY A 47 -5.16 -4.95 -7.33
N PHE A 48 -4.37 -5.95 -6.94
CA PHE A 48 -4.22 -6.40 -5.55
C PHE A 48 -3.44 -5.42 -4.66
N SER A 49 -2.83 -4.38 -5.26
CA SER A 49 -2.22 -3.28 -4.54
C SER A 49 -2.90 -1.96 -4.87
N PRO A 50 -3.94 -1.58 -4.12
CA PRO A 50 -4.65 -0.35 -4.39
C PRO A 50 -3.77 0.85 -4.01
N SER A 51 -3.51 1.74 -4.97
CA SER A 51 -3.03 3.09 -4.67
C SER A 51 -4.18 3.93 -4.15
N LEU A 52 -3.85 4.94 -3.34
CA LEU A 52 -4.85 5.90 -2.87
C LEU A 52 -5.54 6.63 -4.03
N ASP A 53 -4.79 6.90 -5.11
CA ASP A 53 -5.30 7.49 -6.35
C ASP A 53 -6.37 6.61 -7.01
N ALA A 54 -6.17 5.29 -7.03
CA ALA A 54 -7.13 4.35 -7.61
C ALA A 54 -8.41 4.23 -6.77
N ILE A 55 -8.31 4.30 -5.44
CA ILE A 55 -9.47 4.21 -4.54
C ILE A 55 -10.26 5.53 -4.51
N LEU A 56 -9.59 6.65 -4.23
CA LEU A 56 -10.26 7.91 -3.92
C LEU A 56 -10.30 8.88 -5.10
N GLY A 57 -9.37 8.75 -6.04
CA GLY A 57 -9.16 9.75 -7.08
C GLY A 57 -10.42 10.04 -7.89
N TYR A 58 -11.13 9.02 -8.36
CA TYR A 58 -12.35 9.19 -9.16
C TYR A 58 -13.52 9.82 -8.37
N HIS A 59 -13.51 9.68 -7.05
CA HIS A 59 -14.54 10.25 -6.17
C HIS A 59 -14.31 11.71 -5.82
N ILE A 60 -13.16 12.29 -6.18
CA ILE A 60 -12.88 13.72 -5.98
C ILE A 60 -13.44 14.51 -7.17
N LYS A 61 -14.27 15.51 -6.86
CA LYS A 61 -14.74 16.49 -7.84
C LYS A 61 -13.69 17.59 -7.99
N PRO A 62 -13.15 17.84 -9.20
CA PRO A 62 -12.17 18.90 -9.40
C PRO A 62 -12.81 20.28 -9.19
N HIS A 63 -12.02 21.26 -8.75
CA HIS A 63 -12.43 22.66 -8.52
C HIS A 63 -13.63 22.85 -7.56
N ALA A 64 -14.02 21.82 -6.81
CA ALA A 64 -15.11 21.88 -5.85
C ALA A 64 -14.56 21.98 -4.42
N ASN A 65 -15.11 22.91 -3.63
CA ASN A 65 -14.82 23.01 -2.20
C ASN A 65 -15.14 21.71 -1.47
N ILE A 66 -14.45 21.45 -0.35
CA ILE A 66 -14.60 20.23 0.48
C ILE A 66 -16.07 19.93 0.83
N HIS A 67 -16.87 20.95 1.11
CA HIS A 67 -18.30 20.78 1.43
C HIS A 67 -19.15 20.24 0.28
N ARG A 68 -18.73 20.44 -0.97
CA ARG A 68 -19.42 19.98 -2.19
C ARG A 68 -18.86 18.68 -2.76
N GLN A 69 -17.82 18.12 -2.13
CA GLN A 69 -17.24 16.83 -2.48
C GLN A 69 -18.23 15.66 -2.24
N THR A 70 -17.94 14.51 -2.83
CA THR A 70 -18.74 13.30 -2.66
C THR A 70 -18.74 12.81 -1.21
N ILE A 71 -19.75 12.00 -0.86
CA ILE A 71 -19.85 11.41 0.49
C ILE A 71 -18.61 10.57 0.85
N VAL A 72 -18.04 9.85 -0.13
CA VAL A 72 -16.82 9.03 0.03
C VAL A 72 -15.66 9.90 0.53
N ILE A 73 -15.39 11.03 -0.13
CA ILE A 73 -14.28 11.93 0.24
C ILE A 73 -14.51 12.57 1.60
N LYS A 74 -15.74 12.98 1.93
CA LYS A 74 -16.07 13.52 3.26
C LYS A 74 -15.77 12.50 4.36
N MET A 75 -16.20 11.25 4.17
CA MET A 75 -15.91 10.16 5.11
C MET A 75 -14.41 9.88 5.22
N SER A 76 -13.68 9.86 4.10
CA SER A 76 -12.22 9.68 4.11
C SER A 76 -11.50 10.80 4.85
N ILE A 77 -11.93 12.07 4.69
CA ILE A 77 -11.35 13.20 5.43
C ILE A 77 -11.59 13.04 6.94
N VAL A 78 -12.83 12.73 7.34
CA VAL A 78 -13.17 12.51 8.76
C VAL A 78 -12.35 11.36 9.35
N LEU A 79 -12.23 10.25 8.63
CA LEU A 79 -11.43 9.11 9.05
C LEU A 79 -9.95 9.47 9.20
N SER A 80 -9.38 10.19 8.23
CA SER A 80 -7.98 10.64 8.29
C SER A 80 -7.75 11.57 9.50
N ILE A 81 -8.66 12.49 9.79
CA ILE A 81 -8.58 13.39 10.96
C ILE A 81 -8.54 12.61 12.27
N ILE A 82 -9.19 11.44 12.35
CA ILE A 82 -9.20 10.59 13.55
C ILE A 82 -7.96 9.69 13.61
N VAL A 83 -7.62 9.01 12.51
CA VAL A 83 -6.56 8.00 12.48
C VAL A 83 -5.17 8.61 12.60
N ILE A 84 -4.93 9.79 11.99
CA ILE A 84 -3.60 10.41 11.98
C ILE A 84 -3.12 10.77 13.40
N PRO A 85 -3.88 11.51 14.23
CA PRO A 85 -3.44 11.83 15.59
C PRO A 85 -3.26 10.59 16.46
N ILE A 86 -4.20 9.64 16.40
CA ILE A 86 -4.13 8.39 17.17
C ILE A 86 -2.88 7.61 16.79
N GLY A 87 -2.63 7.45 15.49
CA GLY A 87 -1.47 6.75 14.98
C GLY A 87 -0.15 7.42 15.38
N LEU A 88 -0.06 8.75 15.27
CA LEU A 88 1.14 9.50 15.66
C LEU A 88 1.44 9.37 17.16
N ILE A 89 0.42 9.55 18.01
CA ILE A 89 0.57 9.42 19.47
C ILE A 89 1.01 8.00 19.81
N SER A 90 0.32 6.98 19.28
CA SER A 90 0.64 5.57 19.52
C SER A 90 2.07 5.22 19.06
N GLY A 91 2.48 5.69 17.88
CA GLY A 91 3.80 5.45 17.34
C GLY A 91 4.90 6.12 18.17
N ILE A 92 4.70 7.37 18.61
CA ILE A 92 5.67 8.10 19.44
C ILE A 92 5.81 7.44 20.81
N LEU A 93 4.70 7.11 21.47
CA LEU A 93 4.71 6.43 22.77
C LEU A 93 5.38 5.06 22.69
N SER A 94 5.12 4.30 21.63
CA SER A 94 5.76 3.01 21.37
C SER A 94 7.27 3.16 21.19
N LEU A 95 7.70 4.16 20.40
CA LEU A 95 9.11 4.43 20.17
C LEU A 95 9.84 4.81 21.46
N ILE A 96 9.25 5.67 22.28
CA ILE A 96 9.80 6.03 23.61
C ILE A 96 9.90 4.78 24.49
N THR A 97 8.86 3.96 24.52
CA THR A 97 8.78 2.76 25.37
C THR A 97 9.84 1.73 25.00
N PHE A 98 9.98 1.40 23.71
CA PHE A 98 10.89 0.33 23.28
C PHE A 98 12.36 0.76 23.21
N ARG A 99 12.62 2.07 23.15
CA ARG A 99 13.97 2.63 23.27
C ARG A 99 14.57 2.48 24.67
N ASN A 100 13.76 2.11 25.68
CA ASN A 100 14.28 1.76 26.99
C ASN A 100 15.23 0.55 26.94
N LYS A 101 16.16 0.49 27.89
CA LYS A 101 17.21 -0.55 27.93
C LYS A 101 16.66 -1.96 28.15
N GLU A 102 15.54 -2.11 28.85
CA GLU A 102 14.95 -3.41 29.20
C GLU A 102 14.50 -4.21 27.96
N PRO A 103 13.58 -3.71 27.09
CA PRO A 103 13.21 -4.40 25.85
C PRO A 103 14.40 -4.73 24.94
N CYS A 104 15.37 -3.82 24.89
CA CYS A 104 16.57 -3.92 24.06
C CYS A 104 17.62 -4.94 24.56
N LYS A 105 17.36 -5.68 25.65
CA LYS A 105 18.21 -6.81 26.06
C LYS A 105 18.10 -8.01 25.11
N THR A 106 17.09 -8.03 24.24
CA THR A 106 16.84 -9.09 23.25
C THR A 106 16.62 -8.48 21.86
N GLY A 107 16.74 -9.29 20.81
CA GLY A 107 16.43 -8.92 19.44
C GLY A 107 15.00 -8.37 19.28
N CYS A 108 14.06 -8.88 20.07
CA CYS A 108 12.67 -8.45 20.10
C CYS A 108 12.53 -6.93 20.30
N GLY A 109 13.37 -6.31 21.14
CA GLY A 109 13.36 -4.86 21.35
C GLY A 109 13.74 -4.07 20.09
N TYR A 110 14.73 -4.55 19.33
CA TYR A 110 15.15 -3.92 18.07
C TYR A 110 14.08 -4.05 16.99
N TYR A 111 13.42 -5.21 16.90
CA TYR A 111 12.28 -5.39 15.98
C TYR A 111 11.13 -4.44 16.35
N LEU A 112 10.79 -4.30 17.63
CA LEU A 112 9.73 -3.39 18.10
C LEU A 112 10.05 -1.90 17.85
N ILE A 113 11.31 -1.49 18.00
CA ILE A 113 11.75 -0.15 17.58
C ILE A 113 11.56 0.03 16.08
N GLY A 114 11.98 -0.96 15.27
CA GLY A 114 11.79 -0.94 13.82
C GLY A 114 10.32 -0.83 13.42
N THR A 115 9.43 -1.62 14.05
CA THR A 115 7.97 -1.55 13.86
C THR A 115 7.45 -0.15 14.21
N SER A 116 7.89 0.42 15.32
CA SER A 116 7.47 1.78 15.72
C SER A 116 7.89 2.84 14.70
N ILE A 117 9.12 2.75 14.18
CA ILE A 117 9.64 3.67 13.14
C ILE A 117 8.84 3.51 11.84
N THR A 118 8.67 2.28 11.36
CA THR A 118 7.96 1.99 10.10
C THR A 118 6.49 2.36 10.16
N SER A 119 5.82 2.12 11.30
CA SER A 119 4.45 2.58 11.55
C SER A 119 4.33 4.12 11.53
N LEU A 120 5.25 4.85 12.19
CA LEU A 120 5.28 6.31 12.14
C LEU A 120 5.53 6.83 10.72
N SER A 121 6.51 6.26 10.02
CA SER A 121 6.78 6.59 8.62
C SER A 121 5.55 6.35 7.74
N THR A 122 4.84 5.24 7.92
CA THR A 122 3.62 4.90 7.17
C THR A 122 2.56 5.98 7.35
N ILE A 123 2.28 6.41 8.58
CA ILE A 123 1.26 7.45 8.86
C ILE A 123 1.66 8.78 8.24
N ILE A 124 2.94 9.18 8.35
CA ILE A 124 3.44 10.44 7.77
C ILE A 124 3.34 10.40 6.24
N ILE A 125 3.81 9.32 5.60
CA ILE A 125 3.78 9.15 4.14
C ILE A 125 2.34 9.12 3.64
N PHE A 126 1.45 8.39 4.32
CA PHE A 126 0.02 8.34 4.00
C PHE A 126 -0.63 9.72 4.11
N THR A 127 -0.33 10.48 5.17
CA THR A 127 -0.84 11.85 5.37
C THR A 127 -0.38 12.77 4.24
N CYS A 128 0.91 12.72 3.88
CA CYS A 128 1.45 13.47 2.75
C CYS A 128 0.74 13.09 1.45
N LYS A 129 0.61 11.78 1.16
CA LYS A 129 -0.06 11.28 -0.06
C LYS A 129 -1.50 11.77 -0.16
N PHE A 130 -2.27 11.64 0.92
CA PHE A 130 -3.66 12.07 0.98
C PHE A 130 -3.81 13.58 0.77
N SER A 131 -2.96 14.37 1.42
CA SER A 131 -2.98 15.83 1.31
C SER A 131 -2.60 16.31 -0.10
N ILE A 132 -1.60 15.67 -0.70
CA ILE A 132 -1.17 15.90 -2.08
C ILE A 132 -2.31 15.55 -3.05
N LEU A 133 -2.95 14.39 -2.89
CA LEU A 133 -4.05 13.94 -3.77
C LEU A 133 -5.21 14.94 -3.74
N LEU A 134 -5.63 15.37 -2.55
CA LEU A 134 -6.68 16.39 -2.40
C LEU A 134 -6.26 17.72 -3.03
N SER A 135 -5.02 18.15 -2.81
CA SER A 135 -4.51 19.42 -3.37
C SER A 135 -4.41 19.37 -4.89
N ALA A 136 -3.94 18.25 -5.46
CA ALA A 136 -3.81 18.06 -6.89
C ALA A 136 -5.16 18.18 -7.60
N GLN A 137 -6.24 17.66 -7.02
CA GLN A 137 -7.57 17.65 -7.64
C GLN A 137 -8.40 18.90 -7.31
N ILE A 138 -8.35 19.43 -6.08
CA ILE A 138 -9.15 20.59 -5.66
C ILE A 138 -8.51 21.91 -6.10
N LEU A 139 -7.21 22.08 -5.81
CA LEU A 139 -6.46 23.30 -6.13
C LEU A 139 -5.86 23.25 -7.53
N SER A 140 -6.07 22.15 -8.26
CA SER A 140 -5.56 21.95 -9.62
C SER A 140 -4.07 22.25 -9.74
N LEU A 141 -3.26 21.68 -8.85
CA LEU A 141 -1.80 21.77 -8.96
C LEU A 141 -1.36 21.16 -10.30
N THR A 142 -0.73 21.96 -11.16
CA THR A 142 -0.34 21.54 -12.52
C THR A 142 1.15 21.25 -12.67
N ASN A 143 1.94 21.32 -11.59
CA ASN A 143 3.38 21.09 -11.65
C ASN A 143 3.70 19.62 -11.94
N GLN A 144 3.84 19.31 -13.23
CA GLN A 144 4.02 17.95 -13.73
C GLN A 144 5.24 17.24 -13.14
N SER A 145 6.36 17.94 -12.93
CA SER A 145 7.56 17.35 -12.34
C SER A 145 7.33 16.92 -10.89
N PHE A 146 6.66 17.76 -10.10
CA PHE A 146 6.29 17.43 -8.73
C PHE A 146 5.30 16.24 -8.70
N LEU A 147 4.28 16.28 -9.56
CA LEU A 147 3.27 15.24 -9.65
C LEU A 147 3.86 13.88 -10.10
N GLN A 148 4.88 13.88 -10.96
CA GLN A 148 5.53 12.67 -11.43
C GLN A 148 6.43 12.09 -10.34
N PHE A 149 7.21 12.92 -9.66
CA PHE A 149 8.07 12.50 -8.56
C PHE A 149 7.26 11.84 -7.43
N GLN A 150 6.19 12.49 -6.96
CA GLN A 150 5.34 11.92 -5.93
C GLN A 150 4.62 10.64 -6.38
N CYS A 151 4.24 10.55 -7.66
CA CYS A 151 3.55 9.40 -8.23
C CYS A 151 4.44 8.15 -8.15
N SER A 152 5.72 8.27 -8.51
CA SER A 152 6.66 7.15 -8.44
C SER A 152 7.16 6.88 -7.01
N SER A 153 7.44 7.92 -6.21
CA SER A 153 8.16 7.75 -4.94
C SER A 153 7.26 7.45 -3.74
N ILE A 154 6.12 8.12 -3.59
CA ILE A 154 5.34 8.05 -2.34
C ILE A 154 4.71 6.67 -2.15
N ASP A 155 4.07 6.13 -3.19
CA ASP A 155 3.46 4.80 -3.11
C ASP A 155 4.51 3.69 -2.90
N PHE A 156 5.68 3.83 -3.51
CA PHE A 156 6.82 2.91 -3.32
C PHE A 156 7.29 2.89 -1.86
N LEU A 157 7.53 4.08 -1.28
CA LEU A 157 7.94 4.20 0.13
C LEU A 157 6.86 3.70 1.10
N LEU A 158 5.59 3.96 0.79
CA LEU A 158 4.47 3.47 1.59
C LEU A 158 4.42 1.94 1.60
N ARG A 159 4.56 1.29 0.43
CA ARG A 159 4.59 -0.17 0.32
C ARG A 159 5.78 -0.80 1.05
N ILE A 160 6.98 -0.22 0.93
CA ILE A 160 8.15 -0.68 1.70
C ILE A 160 7.86 -0.61 3.20
N SER A 161 7.30 0.51 3.67
CA SER A 161 7.00 0.70 5.09
C SER A 161 5.99 -0.34 5.61
N LEU A 162 4.94 -0.62 4.84
CA LEU A 162 3.91 -1.62 5.18
C LEU A 162 4.46 -3.05 5.23
N TYR A 163 5.27 -3.45 4.25
CA TYR A 163 5.88 -4.78 4.27
C TYR A 163 6.93 -4.92 5.34
N MET A 164 7.72 -3.89 5.59
CA MET A 164 8.65 -3.89 6.72
C MET A 164 7.93 -4.05 8.05
N ASP A 165 6.82 -3.35 8.26
CA ASP A 165 6.01 -3.49 9.46
C ASP A 165 5.51 -4.95 9.65
N GLN A 166 4.98 -5.56 8.58
CA GLN A 166 4.53 -6.97 8.60
C GLN A 166 5.67 -7.95 8.93
N TRP A 167 6.83 -7.79 8.31
CA TRP A 167 7.98 -8.65 8.55
C TRP A 167 8.54 -8.49 9.96
N LEU A 168 8.66 -7.25 10.45
CA LEU A 168 9.17 -6.98 11.78
C LEU A 168 8.23 -7.54 12.86
N ASN A 169 6.91 -7.37 12.69
CA ASN A 169 5.92 -8.00 13.57
C ASN A 169 6.01 -9.54 13.54
N SER A 170 6.24 -10.13 12.37
CA SER A 170 6.49 -11.58 12.24
C SER A 170 7.76 -12.03 12.96
N CYS A 171 8.83 -11.23 12.88
CA CYS A 171 10.07 -11.48 13.63
C CYS A 171 9.83 -11.39 15.16
N VAL A 172 9.03 -10.42 15.63
CA VAL A 172 8.64 -10.30 17.04
C VAL A 172 7.91 -11.56 17.51
N ALA A 173 6.90 -12.02 16.75
CA ALA A 173 6.14 -13.21 17.11
C ALA A 173 7.02 -14.45 17.17
N MET A 174 7.87 -14.63 16.14
CA MET A 174 8.81 -15.75 16.07
C MET A 174 9.81 -15.73 17.22
N GLU A 175 10.40 -14.57 17.55
CA GLU A 175 11.37 -14.49 18.65
C GLU A 175 10.72 -14.79 20.00
N ARG A 176 9.50 -14.30 20.25
CA ARG A 176 8.72 -14.62 21.45
C ARG A 176 8.44 -16.12 21.57
N ALA A 177 8.08 -16.77 20.47
CA ALA A 177 7.90 -18.22 20.44
C ALA A 177 9.21 -18.98 20.78
N ILE A 178 10.34 -18.55 20.20
CA ILE A 178 11.67 -19.14 20.48
C ILE A 178 12.07 -18.93 21.93
N THR A 179 11.80 -17.76 22.52
CA THR A 179 12.08 -17.49 23.94
C THR A 179 11.34 -18.47 24.84
N ILE A 180 10.06 -18.75 24.58
CA ILE A 180 9.27 -19.72 25.35
C ILE A 180 9.77 -21.15 25.13
N ILE A 181 10.12 -21.53 23.89
CA ILE A 181 10.63 -22.87 23.59
C ILE A 181 11.97 -23.14 24.31
N LYS A 182 12.89 -22.16 24.28
CA LYS A 182 14.25 -22.35 24.83
C LYS A 182 14.33 -22.07 26.33
N GLY A 183 13.41 -21.27 26.89
CA GLY A 183 13.40 -20.91 28.30
C GLY A 183 14.76 -20.40 28.77
N VAL A 184 15.35 -21.06 29.76
CA VAL A 184 16.67 -20.74 30.33
C VAL A 184 17.82 -20.83 29.33
N ASN A 185 17.68 -21.65 28.29
CA ASN A 185 18.70 -21.84 27.24
C ASN A 185 18.64 -20.76 26.15
N PHE A 186 17.80 -19.73 26.30
CA PHE A 186 17.70 -18.64 25.33
C PHE A 186 18.92 -17.71 25.38
N ASN A 187 19.70 -17.71 24.29
CA ASN A 187 20.88 -16.86 24.17
C ASN A 187 20.52 -15.45 23.64
N LYS A 188 20.46 -14.48 24.56
CA LYS A 188 20.13 -13.07 24.28
C LYS A 188 21.15 -12.40 23.36
N VAL A 189 22.44 -12.68 23.53
CA VAL A 189 23.52 -12.09 22.71
C VAL A 189 23.41 -12.52 21.25
N LYS A 190 23.12 -13.81 21.02
CA LYS A 190 22.88 -14.32 19.67
C LYS A 190 21.63 -13.69 19.06
N SER A 191 20.54 -13.57 19.81
CA SER A 191 19.29 -12.98 19.30
C SER A 191 19.48 -11.51 18.91
N LEU A 192 20.25 -10.73 19.69
CA LEU A 192 20.63 -9.36 19.34
C LEU A 192 21.41 -9.26 18.02
N LYS A 193 22.41 -10.13 17.82
CA LYS A 193 23.20 -10.16 16.57
C LYS A 193 22.32 -10.49 15.37
N VAL A 194 21.41 -11.46 15.51
CA VAL A 194 20.45 -11.83 14.47
C VAL A 194 19.52 -10.66 14.15
N ALA A 195 18.96 -9.98 15.14
CA ALA A 195 18.06 -8.84 14.89
C ALA A 195 18.74 -7.69 14.14
N LYS A 196 19.95 -7.31 14.56
CA LYS A 196 20.73 -6.25 13.89
C LYS A 196 21.09 -6.59 12.44
N LEU A 197 21.23 -7.86 12.12
CA LEU A 197 21.51 -8.33 10.76
C LEU A 197 20.21 -8.47 9.93
N MET A 198 19.14 -9.01 10.52
CA MET A 198 17.89 -9.29 9.82
C MET A 198 17.14 -8.03 9.39
N ILE A 199 17.11 -6.98 10.22
CA ILE A 199 16.40 -5.72 9.89
C ILE A 199 16.88 -5.13 8.55
N PRO A 200 18.19 -4.86 8.33
CA PRO A 200 18.65 -4.32 7.06
C PRO A 200 18.49 -5.30 5.89
N ILE A 201 18.64 -6.61 6.12
CA ILE A 201 18.40 -7.63 5.08
C ILE A 201 16.94 -7.58 4.60
N LEU A 202 15.99 -7.55 5.52
CA LEU A 202 14.56 -7.47 5.18
C LEU A 202 14.24 -6.18 4.43
N PHE A 203 14.85 -5.06 4.83
CA PHE A 203 14.69 -3.79 4.12
C PHE A 203 15.19 -3.86 2.68
N ILE A 204 16.37 -4.42 2.46
CA ILE A 204 16.95 -4.59 1.12
C ILE A 204 16.07 -5.52 0.28
N LEU A 205 15.71 -6.70 0.79
CA LEU A 205 14.90 -7.68 0.06
C LEU A 205 13.52 -7.13 -0.32
N THR A 206 12.87 -6.43 0.61
CA THR A 206 11.57 -5.79 0.37
C THR A 206 11.68 -4.70 -0.69
N SER A 207 12.71 -3.85 -0.60
CA SER A 207 12.95 -2.78 -1.57
C SER A 207 13.24 -3.33 -2.97
N CYS A 208 14.08 -4.36 -3.08
CA CYS A 208 14.39 -5.03 -4.35
C CYS A 208 13.15 -5.68 -4.97
N SER A 209 12.28 -6.30 -4.17
CA SER A 209 11.05 -6.95 -4.67
C SER A 209 10.05 -5.92 -5.23
N LEU A 210 10.08 -4.68 -4.73
CA LEU A 210 9.19 -3.60 -5.13
C LEU A 210 9.77 -2.65 -6.18
N ILE A 211 11.05 -2.78 -6.55
CA ILE A 211 11.75 -1.81 -7.40
C ILE A 211 11.11 -1.61 -8.77
N HIS A 212 10.35 -2.60 -9.24
CA HIS A 212 9.64 -2.54 -10.52
C HIS A 212 8.47 -1.54 -10.52
N ASP A 213 7.83 -1.29 -9.38
CA ASP A 213 6.65 -0.42 -9.25
C ASP A 213 6.91 1.03 -9.70
N PRO A 214 7.95 1.74 -9.20
CA PRO A 214 8.20 3.14 -9.59
C PRO A 214 8.46 3.33 -11.09
N TYR A 215 9.04 2.35 -11.78
CA TYR A 215 9.33 2.42 -13.22
C TYR A 215 8.08 2.31 -14.10
N HIS A 216 7.04 1.61 -13.62
CA HIS A 216 5.80 1.42 -14.38
C HIS A 216 4.74 2.46 -14.02
N ARG A 217 5.05 3.43 -13.16
CA ARG A 217 4.14 4.52 -12.80
C ARG A 217 4.31 5.70 -13.73
N ARG A 218 3.18 6.14 -14.31
CA ARG A 218 3.13 7.32 -15.18
C ARG A 218 1.94 8.20 -14.84
N LEU A 219 2.09 9.48 -15.17
CA LEU A 219 0.96 10.41 -15.17
C LEU A 219 0.14 10.29 -16.46
N ILE A 220 -1.18 10.39 -16.33
CA ILE A 220 -2.11 10.55 -17.46
C ILE A 220 -2.97 11.79 -17.21
N ASP A 221 -3.04 12.65 -18.21
CA ASP A 221 -3.97 13.78 -18.24
C ASP A 221 -5.27 13.33 -18.93
N GLU A 222 -6.39 13.42 -18.21
CA GLU A 222 -7.73 13.17 -18.73
C GLU A 222 -8.48 14.49 -18.84
N ILE A 223 -9.08 14.75 -20.00
CA ILE A 223 -9.95 15.92 -20.24
C ILE A 223 -11.35 15.36 -20.52
N TYR A 224 -12.29 15.59 -19.62
CA TYR A 224 -13.68 15.14 -19.77
C TYR A 224 -14.64 16.29 -19.41
N ASN A 225 -15.54 16.66 -20.33
CA ASN A 225 -16.49 17.77 -20.15
C ASN A 225 -15.83 19.05 -19.58
N ASP A 226 -14.72 19.48 -20.19
CA ASP A 226 -13.91 20.64 -19.78
C ASP A 226 -13.24 20.53 -18.38
N GLU A 227 -13.37 19.41 -17.68
CA GLU A 227 -12.63 19.11 -16.46
C GLU A 227 -11.29 18.43 -16.80
N LYS A 228 -10.18 19.06 -16.39
CA LYS A 228 -8.84 18.48 -16.49
C LYS A 228 -8.50 17.70 -15.20
N ARG A 229 -8.17 16.42 -15.34
CA ARG A 229 -7.75 15.55 -14.23
C ARG A 229 -6.38 14.94 -14.52
N ILE A 230 -5.52 14.88 -13.52
CA ILE A 230 -4.21 14.24 -13.63
C ILE A 230 -4.20 13.00 -12.74
N TRP A 231 -3.88 11.85 -13.32
CA TRP A 231 -3.89 10.54 -12.66
C TRP A 231 -2.49 9.97 -12.55
N CYS A 232 -2.16 9.39 -11.40
CA CYS A 232 -1.02 8.51 -11.26
C CYS A 232 -1.48 7.07 -11.45
N ILE A 233 -1.12 6.44 -12.58
CA ILE A 233 -1.49 5.06 -12.88
C ILE A 233 -0.27 4.16 -13.03
N VAL A 234 -0.47 2.87 -12.76
CA VAL A 234 0.50 1.84 -13.08
C VAL A 234 0.22 1.33 -14.50
N ASP A 235 1.10 1.66 -15.44
CA ASP A 235 1.06 1.15 -16.81
C ASP A 235 2.05 -0.01 -16.95
N SER A 236 1.61 -1.20 -16.56
CA SER A 236 2.44 -2.40 -16.54
C SER A 236 1.90 -3.50 -17.47
N THR A 237 2.81 -4.28 -18.04
CA THR A 237 2.45 -5.43 -18.87
C THR A 237 1.81 -6.54 -18.02
N ALA A 238 1.08 -7.46 -18.65
CA ALA A 238 0.46 -8.59 -17.95
C ALA A 238 1.45 -9.43 -17.12
N ASN A 239 2.70 -9.53 -17.57
CA ASN A 239 3.75 -10.25 -16.83
C ASN A 239 4.18 -9.52 -15.56
N VAL A 240 4.30 -8.19 -15.62
CA VAL A 240 4.64 -7.36 -14.45
C VAL A 240 3.49 -7.35 -13.44
N GLN A 241 2.24 -7.35 -13.89
CA GLN A 241 1.07 -7.48 -13.01
C GLN A 241 1.04 -8.83 -12.28
N LYS A 242 1.35 -9.93 -12.97
CA LYS A 242 1.48 -11.26 -12.34
C LYS A 242 2.60 -11.29 -11.31
N TYR A 243 3.73 -10.63 -11.60
CA TYR A 243 4.84 -10.51 -10.66
C TYR A 243 4.46 -9.70 -9.42
N ASP A 244 3.86 -8.52 -9.56
CA ASP A 244 3.36 -7.71 -8.44
C ASP A 244 2.39 -8.52 -7.58
N TYR A 245 1.46 -9.25 -8.20
CA TYR A 245 0.55 -10.15 -7.49
C TYR A 245 1.29 -11.24 -6.69
N ALA A 246 2.29 -11.88 -7.30
CA ALA A 246 3.08 -12.91 -6.64
C ALA A 246 3.89 -12.36 -5.46
N VAL A 247 4.51 -11.19 -5.61
CA VAL A 247 5.27 -10.50 -4.56
C VAL A 247 4.36 -10.13 -3.39
N ASN A 248 3.21 -9.51 -3.68
CA ASN A 248 2.24 -9.11 -2.66
C ASN A 248 1.72 -10.33 -1.89
N SER A 249 1.38 -11.40 -2.62
CA SER A 249 0.94 -12.68 -2.02
C SER A 249 2.02 -13.31 -1.16
N PHE A 250 3.29 -13.29 -1.61
CA PHE A 250 4.41 -13.83 -0.86
C PHE A 250 4.61 -13.10 0.48
N HIS A 251 4.70 -11.77 0.46
CA HIS A 251 4.91 -10.98 1.67
C HIS A 251 3.78 -11.16 2.68
N PHE A 252 2.53 -11.19 2.20
CA PHE A 252 1.37 -11.41 3.04
C PHE A 252 1.33 -12.84 3.62
N CYS A 253 1.38 -13.87 2.76
CA CYS A 253 1.20 -15.26 3.16
C CYS A 253 2.32 -15.75 4.09
N VAL A 254 3.59 -15.42 3.79
CA VAL A 254 4.71 -15.87 4.63
C VAL A 254 4.64 -15.23 6.01
N SER A 255 4.39 -13.92 6.08
CA SER A 255 4.21 -13.22 7.36
C SER A 255 3.05 -13.79 8.16
N PHE A 256 1.92 -14.06 7.50
CA PHE A 256 0.75 -14.66 8.14
C PHE A 256 1.06 -16.04 8.73
N ILE A 257 1.70 -16.91 7.95
CA ILE A 257 2.08 -18.26 8.38
C ILE A 257 3.01 -18.22 9.60
N ILE A 258 4.03 -17.35 9.59
CA ILE A 258 4.96 -17.19 10.70
C ILE A 258 4.21 -16.75 11.97
N ASN A 259 3.33 -15.75 11.87
CA ASN A 259 2.55 -15.29 13.02
C ASN A 259 1.62 -16.37 13.56
N LEU A 260 0.92 -17.10 12.68
CA LEU A 260 0.01 -18.17 13.06
C LEU A 260 0.74 -19.29 13.83
N PHE A 261 1.83 -19.81 13.28
CA PHE A 261 2.61 -20.87 13.96
C PHE A 261 3.25 -20.37 15.26
N SER A 262 3.72 -19.13 15.28
CA SER A 262 4.26 -18.52 16.50
C SER A 262 3.19 -18.41 17.59
N ALA A 263 1.98 -17.93 17.26
CA ALA A 263 0.87 -17.82 18.20
C ALA A 263 0.44 -19.20 18.75
N ILE A 264 0.28 -20.21 17.88
CA ILE A 264 -0.05 -21.59 18.29
C ILE A 264 1.01 -22.13 19.25
N THR A 265 2.30 -21.93 18.92
CA THR A 265 3.42 -22.38 19.75
C THR A 265 3.40 -21.73 21.14
N ILE A 266 3.18 -20.41 21.20
CA ILE A 266 3.08 -19.66 22.45
C ILE A 266 1.94 -20.22 23.30
N ILE A 267 0.73 -20.37 22.74
CA ILE A 267 -0.45 -20.86 23.46
C ILE A 267 -0.20 -22.26 24.05
N ILE A 268 0.26 -23.22 23.22
CA ILE A 268 0.47 -24.61 23.67
C ILE A 268 1.54 -24.68 24.76
N LYS A 269 2.67 -24.00 24.58
CA LYS A 269 3.78 -24.07 25.54
C LYS A 269 3.46 -23.31 26.83
N SER A 270 2.83 -22.14 26.74
CA SER A 270 2.38 -21.40 27.93
C SER A 270 1.32 -22.16 28.72
N ALA A 271 0.41 -22.88 28.07
CA ALA A 271 -0.57 -23.73 28.76
C ALA A 271 0.11 -24.88 29.52
N ARG A 272 1.06 -25.60 28.87
CA ARG A 272 1.80 -26.70 29.51
C ARG A 272 2.66 -26.25 30.69
N LEU A 273 3.24 -25.06 30.62
CA LEU A 273 3.98 -24.48 31.74
C LEU A 273 3.06 -24.22 32.94
N ARG A 274 1.85 -23.72 32.72
CA ARG A 274 0.88 -23.46 33.80
C ARG A 274 0.32 -24.72 34.46
N THR A 275 0.27 -25.84 33.75
CA THR A 275 -0.18 -27.13 34.31
C THR A 275 0.92 -27.90 35.03
N ALA A 276 2.19 -27.50 34.85
CA ALA A 276 3.35 -28.14 35.48
C ALA A 276 3.73 -27.50 36.83
N PHE A 277 3.10 -26.38 37.18
CA PHE A 277 3.13 -25.73 38.49
C PHE A 277 1.78 -25.96 39.18
#